data_AF-A0A2D8RC58-F1
#
_entry.id   AF-A0A2D8RC58-F1
#
_cell.length_a   1.000
_cell.length_b   1.000
_cell.length_c   1.000
_cell.angle_alpha   90.00
_cell.angle_beta   90.00
_cell.angle_gamma   90.00
#
_symmetry.space_group_name_H-M   'P 1'
#
loop_
_entity.id
_entity.type
_entity.pdbx_description
1 polymer ?
#
loop_
_entity_poly.entity_id
_entity_poly.type
_entity_poly.pdbx_seq_one_letter_code
_entity_poly.pdbx_strand_id
1 'polypeptide(L)'
;MKAIYAPFLLCLMLMLGACSLMPPEPRTFNQSNAVATQMVTNLGVAIYEGFKAGYITPEKADALKTQLLLVTDMLNTANDIAAAQPEMAAENLERALRMLEQLQIELEAQR
;
A
#
# COMPACT_ATOMS: atom_id res chain seq x y z
N MET A 1 20.89 -16.16 -54.30
CA MET A 1 20.18 -15.10 -53.55
C MET A 1 20.23 -15.50 -52.08
N LYS A 2 21.12 -14.88 -51.29
CA LYS A 2 21.38 -15.24 -49.89
C LYS A 2 20.59 -14.30 -48.98
N ALA A 3 19.74 -14.87 -48.13
CA ALA A 3 18.96 -14.17 -47.13
C ALA A 3 19.88 -13.64 -46.02
N ILE A 4 19.89 -12.33 -45.82
CA ILE A 4 20.54 -11.64 -44.69
C ILE A 4 19.41 -11.10 -43.82
N TYR A 5 18.89 -11.93 -42.93
CA TYR A 5 17.98 -11.54 -41.84
C TYR A 5 18.55 -12.16 -40.56
N ALA A 6 19.59 -11.55 -40.00
CA ALA A 6 20.24 -12.10 -38.81
C ALA A 6 20.70 -11.07 -37.75
N PRO A 7 20.89 -9.76 -38.00
CA PRO A 7 21.32 -8.88 -36.91
C PRO A 7 20.16 -8.28 -36.09
N PHE A 8 18.96 -8.14 -36.67
CA PHE A 8 17.84 -7.48 -35.98
C PHE A 8 17.09 -8.38 -34.99
N LEU A 9 17.06 -9.69 -35.23
CA LEU A 9 16.40 -10.65 -34.33
C LEU A 9 17.19 -10.89 -33.03
N LEU A 10 18.51 -10.71 -33.05
CA LEU A 10 19.34 -10.87 -31.85
C LEU A 10 19.17 -9.71 -30.86
N CYS A 11 18.90 -8.50 -31.36
CA CYS A 11 18.70 -7.31 -30.51
C CYS A 11 17.32 -7.32 -29.83
N LEU A 12 16.29 -7.83 -30.51
CA LEU A 12 14.94 -7.93 -29.94
C LEU A 12 14.86 -8.99 -28.82
N MET A 13 15.62 -10.08 -28.91
CA MET A 13 15.65 -11.13 -27.88
C MET A 13 16.43 -10.74 -26.62
N LEU A 14 17.40 -9.81 -26.71
CA LEU A 14 18.10 -9.28 -25.53
C LEU A 14 17.27 -8.26 -24.74
N MET A 15 16.29 -7.59 -25.37
CA MET A 15 15.39 -6.66 -24.67
C MET A 15 14.20 -7.35 -23.99
N LEU A 16 13.83 -8.56 -24.41
CA LEU A 16 12.74 -9.34 -23.80
C LEU A 16 13.19 -10.19 -22.60
N GLY A 17 14.50 -10.31 -22.35
CA GLY A 17 15.06 -11.08 -21.24
C GLY A 17 15.34 -10.30 -19.95
N ALA A 18 15.11 -8.97 -19.92
CA ALA A 18 15.49 -8.12 -18.79
C ALA A 18 14.30 -7.50 -18.02
N CYS A 19 13.05 -7.81 -18.39
CA CYS A 19 11.88 -7.16 -17.78
C CYS A 19 11.31 -7.85 -16.51
N SER A 20 11.95 -8.88 -15.95
CA SER A 20 11.28 -9.68 -14.91
C SER A 20 12.16 -10.09 -13.72
N LEU A 21 13.05 -9.21 -13.24
CA LEU A 21 13.75 -9.43 -11.96
C LEU A 21 14.26 -8.14 -11.29
N MET A 22 13.69 -6.99 -11.64
CA MET A 22 13.94 -5.78 -10.85
C MET A 22 13.04 -5.87 -9.61
N PRO A 23 13.60 -5.96 -8.38
CA PRO A 23 12.77 -5.85 -7.19
C PRO A 23 12.00 -4.51 -7.29
N PRO A 24 10.75 -4.45 -6.82
CA PRO A 24 10.01 -3.18 -6.83
C PRO A 24 10.89 -2.13 -6.18
N GLU A 25 11.12 -1.01 -6.88
CA GLU A 25 11.93 0.09 -6.32
C GLU A 25 11.36 0.45 -4.94
N PRO A 26 12.22 0.73 -3.94
CA PRO A 26 11.74 1.17 -2.65
C PRO A 26 10.86 2.40 -2.84
N ARG A 27 9.60 2.32 -2.38
CA ARG A 27 8.66 3.44 -2.46
C ARG A 27 9.26 4.65 -1.76
N THR A 28 9.25 5.80 -2.44
CA THR A 28 9.57 7.08 -1.80
C THR A 28 8.58 7.36 -0.67
N PHE A 29 8.97 8.20 0.31
CA PHE A 29 8.07 8.63 1.39
C PHE A 29 6.73 9.15 0.85
N ASN A 30 6.76 10.00 -0.18
CA ASN A 30 5.55 10.55 -0.79
C ASN A 30 4.66 9.48 -1.44
N GLN A 31 5.24 8.49 -2.12
CA GLN A 31 4.48 7.37 -2.68
C GLN A 31 3.86 6.49 -1.58
N SER A 32 4.64 6.16 -0.54
CA SER A 32 4.16 5.38 0.60
C SER A 32 3.04 6.12 1.36
N ASN A 33 3.16 7.43 1.54
CA ASN A 33 2.17 8.27 2.21
C ASN A 33 0.86 8.35 1.39
N ALA A 34 0.96 8.48 0.07
CA ALA A 34 -0.20 8.46 -0.81
C ALA A 34 -0.95 7.11 -0.72
N VAL A 35 -0.22 6.00 -0.70
CA VAL A 35 -0.81 4.66 -0.52
C VAL A 35 -1.49 4.54 0.85
N ALA A 36 -0.81 4.95 1.93
CA ALA A 36 -1.38 4.89 3.28
C ALA A 36 -2.68 5.71 3.39
N THR A 37 -2.70 6.92 2.84
CA THR A 37 -3.88 7.79 2.82
C THR A 37 -5.06 7.15 2.07
N GLN A 38 -4.77 6.53 0.93
CA GLN A 38 -5.78 5.81 0.15
C GLN A 38 -6.33 4.59 0.92
N MET A 39 -5.45 3.83 1.57
CA MET A 39 -5.84 2.67 2.38
C MET A 39 -6.73 3.08 3.55
N VAL A 40 -6.39 4.16 4.27
CA VAL A 40 -7.23 4.69 5.37
C VAL A 40 -8.65 4.97 4.88
N THR A 41 -8.75 5.67 3.74
CA THR A 41 -10.04 6.01 3.13
C THR A 41 -10.82 4.76 2.74
N ASN A 42 -10.19 3.82 2.04
CA ASN A 42 -10.82 2.59 1.57
C ASN A 42 -11.30 1.70 2.73
N LEU A 43 -10.49 1.56 3.78
CA LEU A 43 -10.85 0.79 4.97
C LEU A 43 -12.02 1.45 5.71
N GLY A 44 -12.01 2.77 5.86
CA GLY A 44 -13.11 3.50 6.48
C GLY A 44 -14.45 3.27 5.75
N VAL A 45 -14.44 3.32 4.42
CA VAL A 45 -15.62 3.01 3.59
C VAL A 45 -16.04 1.56 3.78
N ALA A 46 -15.10 0.61 3.68
CA ALA A 46 -15.42 -0.81 3.76
C ALA A 46 -15.94 -1.24 5.14
N ILE A 47 -15.45 -0.63 6.23
CA ILE A 47 -16.01 -0.83 7.58
C ILE A 47 -17.46 -0.33 7.63
N TYR A 48 -17.73 0.87 7.12
CA TYR A 48 -19.07 1.45 7.10
C TYR A 48 -20.05 0.63 6.26
N GLU A 49 -19.64 0.23 5.05
CA GLU A 49 -20.45 -0.59 4.17
C GLU A 49 -20.72 -1.97 4.76
N GLY A 50 -19.74 -2.60 5.41
CA GLY A 50 -19.93 -3.89 6.04
C GLY A 50 -20.81 -3.87 7.27
N PHE A 51 -20.74 -2.80 8.05
CA PHE A 51 -21.70 -2.54 9.12
C PHE A 51 -23.12 -2.39 8.55
N LYS A 52 -23.30 -1.58 7.50
CA LYS A 52 -24.62 -1.37 6.87
C LYS A 52 -25.19 -2.62 6.22
N ALA A 53 -24.34 -3.47 5.66
CA ALA A 53 -24.73 -4.74 5.05
C ALA A 53 -25.00 -5.85 6.07
N GLY A 54 -24.62 -5.65 7.35
CA GLY A 54 -24.92 -6.57 8.45
C GLY A 54 -23.95 -7.73 8.62
N TYR A 55 -22.84 -7.77 7.87
CA TYR A 55 -21.80 -8.80 8.05
C TYR A 55 -20.71 -8.37 9.06
N ILE A 56 -20.69 -7.10 9.49
CA ILE A 56 -19.86 -6.61 10.60
C ILE A 56 -20.77 -6.22 11.77
N THR A 57 -20.54 -6.77 12.96
CA THR A 57 -21.29 -6.41 14.16
C THR A 57 -20.97 -4.97 14.62
N PRO A 58 -21.87 -4.29 15.35
CA PRO A 58 -21.60 -2.94 15.85
C PRO A 58 -20.31 -2.85 16.68
N GLU A 59 -20.08 -3.84 17.56
CA GLU A 59 -18.89 -3.93 18.42
C GLU A 59 -17.60 -4.07 17.59
N LYS A 60 -17.65 -4.89 16.54
CA LYS A 60 -16.51 -5.10 15.64
C LYS A 60 -16.24 -3.86 14.79
N ALA A 61 -17.29 -3.20 14.30
CA ALA A 61 -17.16 -1.95 13.54
C ALA A 61 -16.51 -0.85 14.39
N ASP A 62 -16.88 -0.73 15.66
CA ASP A 62 -16.29 0.25 16.58
C ASP A 62 -14.81 -0.05 16.90
N ALA A 63 -14.48 -1.33 17.09
CA ALA A 63 -13.09 -1.76 17.28
C ALA A 63 -12.22 -1.47 16.04
N LEU A 64 -12.69 -1.84 14.84
CA LEU A 64 -11.99 -1.57 13.57
C LEU A 64 -11.81 -0.07 13.33
N LYS A 65 -12.84 0.73 13.62
CA LYS A 65 -12.79 2.19 13.53
C LYS A 65 -11.75 2.78 14.49
N THR A 66 -11.71 2.30 15.74
CA THR A 66 -10.73 2.75 16.75
C THR A 66 -9.31 2.47 16.30
N GLN A 67 -9.06 1.27 15.78
CA GLN A 67 -7.76 0.93 15.21
C GLN A 67 -7.42 1.82 13.99
N LEU A 68 -8.36 2.06 13.08
CA LEU A 68 -8.14 2.92 11.91
C LEU A 68 -7.79 4.37 12.31
N LEU A 69 -8.43 4.89 13.36
CA LEU A 69 -8.11 6.22 13.92
C LEU A 69 -6.67 6.26 14.47
N LEU A 70 -6.26 5.23 15.22
CA LEU A 70 -4.89 5.13 15.73
C LEU A 70 -3.85 5.14 14.59
N VAL A 71 -4.13 4.44 13.49
CA VAL A 71 -3.22 4.47 12.33
C VAL A 71 -3.23 5.83 11.64
N THR A 72 -4.38 6.51 11.59
CA THR A 72 -4.49 7.86 11.02
C THR A 72 -3.65 8.86 11.82
N ASP A 73 -3.67 8.79 13.16
CA ASP A 73 -2.85 9.65 14.01
C ASP A 73 -1.35 9.40 13.81
N MET A 74 -0.95 8.13 13.62
CA MET A 74 0.43 7.76 13.30
C MET A 74 0.87 8.31 11.94
N LEU A 75 -0.03 8.25 10.94
CA LEU A 75 0.21 8.80 9.60
C LEU A 75 0.35 10.34 9.65
N ASN A 76 -0.50 11.01 10.41
CA ASN A 76 -0.39 12.47 10.63
C ASN A 76 0.94 12.82 11.31
N THR A 77 1.32 12.08 12.35
CA THR A 77 2.61 12.27 13.03
C THR A 77 3.79 12.09 12.07
N ALA A 78 3.76 11.07 11.21
CA ALA A 78 4.79 10.84 10.20
C ALA A 78 4.90 12.05 9.24
N ASN A 79 3.77 12.60 8.80
CA ASN A 79 3.74 13.76 7.91
C ASN A 79 4.26 15.04 8.60
N ASP A 80 3.88 15.28 9.86
CA ASP A 80 4.29 16.46 10.61
C ASP A 80 5.80 16.51 10.85
N ILE A 81 6.43 15.36 11.09
CA ILE A 81 7.87 15.28 11.37
C ILE A 81 8.72 15.03 10.12
N ALA A 82 8.13 14.84 8.94
CA ALA A 82 8.84 14.45 7.71
C ALA A 82 9.98 15.40 7.32
N ALA A 83 9.79 16.71 7.51
CA ALA A 83 10.80 17.71 7.18
C ALA A 83 11.92 17.81 8.23
N ALA A 84 11.60 17.58 9.51
CA ALA A 84 12.54 17.75 10.62
C ALA A 84 13.30 16.46 10.96
N GLN A 85 12.66 15.30 10.81
CA GLN A 85 13.15 13.99 11.21
C GLN A 85 12.73 12.94 10.17
N PRO A 86 13.36 12.92 8.99
CA PRO A 86 12.92 12.11 7.84
C PRO A 86 13.01 10.59 8.10
N GLU A 87 13.99 10.12 8.88
CA GLU A 87 14.13 8.71 9.23
C GLU A 87 13.00 8.24 10.16
N MET A 88 12.70 9.02 11.20
CA MET A 88 11.59 8.73 12.13
C MET A 88 10.24 8.83 11.42
N ALA A 89 10.07 9.77 10.50
CA ALA A 89 8.89 9.88 9.66
C ALA A 89 8.69 8.62 8.80
N ALA A 90 9.76 8.14 8.16
CA ALA A 90 9.71 6.92 7.36
C ALA A 90 9.38 5.69 8.21
N GLU A 91 9.95 5.55 9.41
CA GLU A 91 9.64 4.46 10.34
C GLU A 91 8.16 4.48 10.77
N ASN A 92 7.65 5.64 11.15
CA ASN A 92 6.24 5.81 11.52
C ASN A 92 5.30 5.49 10.34
N LEU A 93 5.66 5.92 9.13
CA LEU A 93 4.90 5.61 7.92
C LEU A 93 4.89 4.12 7.59
N GLU A 94 6.03 3.44 7.69
CA GLU A 94 6.11 1.99 7.51
C GLU A 94 5.29 1.23 8.55
N ARG A 95 5.33 1.69 9.81
CA ARG A 95 4.52 1.11 10.88
C ARG A 95 3.03 1.30 10.61
N ALA A 96 2.62 2.48 10.16
CA ALA A 96 1.24 2.76 9.77
C ALA A 96 0.80 1.84 8.62
N LEU A 97 1.63 1.67 7.58
CA LEU A 97 1.33 0.76 6.47
C LEU A 97 1.12 -0.68 6.93
N ARG A 98 1.99 -1.22 7.80
CA ARG A 98 1.82 -2.57 8.36
C ARG A 98 0.52 -2.72 9.15
N MET A 99 0.12 -1.69 9.90
CA MET A 99 -1.15 -1.70 10.62
C MET A 99 -2.36 -1.65 9.68
N LEU A 100 -2.29 -0.87 8.59
CA LEU A 100 -3.35 -0.82 7.57
C LEU A 100 -3.49 -2.17 6.85
N GLU A 101 -2.38 -2.84 6.54
CA GLU A 101 -2.39 -4.19 5.97
C GLU A 101 -3.04 -5.20 6.92
N GLN A 102 -2.73 -5.15 8.23
CA GLN A 102 -3.39 -6.01 9.20
C GLN A 102 -4.88 -5.71 9.35
N LEU A 103 -5.27 -4.44 9.35
CA LEU A 103 -6.68 -4.04 9.38
C LEU A 103 -7.45 -4.52 8.16
N GLN A 104 -6.82 -4.47 6.98
CA GLN A 104 -7.41 -5.01 5.76
C GLN A 104 -7.68 -6.51 5.91
N ILE A 105 -6.71 -7.29 6.41
CA ILE A 105 -6.86 -8.72 6.64
C ILE A 105 -7.99 -9.00 7.66
N GLU A 106 -8.04 -8.25 8.76
CA GLU A 106 -9.06 -8.40 9.79
C GLU A 106 -10.48 -8.12 9.25
N LEU A 107 -10.59 -7.09 8.39
CA LEU A 107 -11.83 -6.70 7.73
C LEU A 107 -12.28 -7.73 6.69
N GLU A 108 -11.35 -8.25 5.89
CA GLU A 108 -11.62 -9.31 4.91
C GLU A 108 -12.11 -10.60 5.59
N ALA A 109 -11.62 -10.90 6.81
CA ALA A 109 -12.09 -12.04 7.60
C ALA A 109 -13.53 -11.89 8.13
N GLN A 110 -14.16 -10.71 8.02
CA GLN A 110 -15.57 -10.49 8.38
C GLN A 110 -16.54 -10.70 7.21
N ARG A 111 -16.03 -10.88 5.98
CA ARG A 111 -16.83 -11.05 4.77
C ARG A 111 -17.10 -12.53 4.50
#